data_AF-A0A5N9CW10-F1
#
_entry.id   AF-A0A5N9CW10-F1
#
_cell.length_a   1.000
_cell.length_b   1.000
_cell.length_c   1.000
_cell.angle_alpha   90.00
_cell.angle_beta   90.00
_cell.angle_gamma   90.00
#
_symmetry.space_group_name_H-M   'P 1'
#
loop_
_entity.id
_entity.type
_entity.pdbx_description
1 polymer ?
#
loop_
_entity_poly.entity_id
_entity_poly.type
_entity_poly.pdbx_seq_one_letter_code
_entity_poly.pdbx_strand_id
1 'polypeptide(L)' 'MGLSDELRAGVESIWETVVTYPFVTETADGSLDWERFCVYFDQDC' A
#
# COMPACT_ATOMS: atom_id res chain seq x y z
N MET A 1 -1.43 -25.43 -7.30
CA MET A 1 -1.34 -24.22 -6.48
C MET A 1 -0.06 -24.33 -5.69
N GLY A 2 0.84 -23.36 -5.82
CA GLY A 2 2.08 -23.33 -5.04
C GLY A 2 1.85 -22.72 -3.67
N LEU A 3 2.80 -22.90 -2.74
CA LEU A 3 2.78 -22.23 -1.44
C LEU A 3 2.58 -20.71 -1.56
N SER A 4 3.14 -20.08 -2.60
CA SER A 4 2.94 -18.65 -2.89
C SER A 4 1.48 -18.29 -3.21
N ASP A 5 0.73 -19.16 -3.87
CA ASP A 5 -0.69 -18.94 -4.15
C ASP A 5 -1.52 -19.00 -2.88
N GLU A 6 -1.21 -19.94 -1.99
CA GLU A 6 -1.88 -20.10 -0.69
C GLU A 6 -1.60 -18.91 0.22
N LEU A 7 -0.34 -18.46 0.30
CA LEU A 7 0.04 -17.28 1.07
C LEU A 7 -0.64 -16.02 0.54
N ARG A 8 -0.68 -15.84 -0.79
CA ARG A 8 -1.37 -14.71 -1.44
C ARG A 8 -2.86 -14.71 -1.12
N ALA A 9 -3.53 -15.86 -1.24
CA ALA A 9 -4.95 -15.98 -0.91
C ALA A 9 -5.23 -15.67 0.57
N GLY A 10 -4.31 -16.04 1.48
CA GLY A 10 -4.45 -15.77 2.90
C GLY A 10 -4.38 -14.29 3.30
N VAL A 11 -3.84 -13.41 2.46
CA VAL A 11 -3.66 -11.97 2.75
C VAL A 11 -4.49 -11.05 1.85
N GLU A 12 -5.33 -11.60 0.98
CA GLU A 12 -6.09 -10.83 -0.04
C GLU A 12 -6.88 -9.67 0.58
N SER A 13 -7.63 -9.90 1.65
CA SER A 13 -8.44 -8.87 2.33
C SER A 13 -7.60 -7.74 2.97
N ILE A 14 -6.37 -8.05 3.38
CA ILE A 14 -5.43 -7.04 3.89
C ILE A 14 -4.99 -6.14 2.73
N TRP A 15 -4.65 -6.73 1.58
CA TRP A 15 -4.28 -5.97 0.40
C TRP A 15 -5.43 -5.12 -0.14
N GLU A 16 -6.67 -5.61 -0.15
CA GLU A 16 -7.86 -4.82 -0.50
C GLU A 16 -8.01 -3.57 0.39
N THR A 17 -7.70 -3.71 1.68
CA THR A 17 -7.71 -2.58 2.62
C THR A 17 -6.56 -1.60 2.33
N VAL A 18 -5.37 -2.12 2.03
CA VAL A 18 -4.18 -1.28 1.75
C VAL A 18 -4.37 -0.48 0.46
N VAL A 19 -4.86 -1.08 -0.62
CA VAL A 19 -5.01 -0.38 -1.91
C VAL A 19 -6.10 0.70 -1.90
N THR A 20 -7.01 0.64 -0.92
CA THR A 20 -8.05 1.65 -0.71
C THR A 20 -7.70 2.65 0.40
N TYR A 21 -6.53 2.52 1.03
CA TYR A 21 -6.12 3.42 2.10
C TYR A 21 -5.78 4.82 1.55
N PRO A 22 -6.18 5.92 2.23
CA PRO A 22 -6.03 7.28 1.69
C PRO A 22 -4.62 7.63 1.22
N PHE A 23 -3.58 7.22 1.96
CA PHE A 23 -2.20 7.49 1.54
C PHE A 23 -1.89 6.89 0.15
N VAL A 24 -2.37 5.67 -0.13
CA VAL A 24 -2.14 4.97 -1.40
C VAL A 24 -2.95 5.61 -2.52
N THR A 25 -4.23 5.92 -2.27
CA THR A 25 -5.10 6.55 -3.28
C THR A 25 -4.66 7.98 -3.62
N GLU A 26 -4.31 8.78 -2.60
CA GLU A 26 -3.82 10.15 -2.75
C GLU A 26 -2.45 10.19 -3.47
N THR A 27 -1.61 9.17 -3.27
CA THR A 27 -0.34 9.04 -4.02
C THR A 27 -0.63 8.78 -5.50
N ALA A 28 -1.60 7.92 -5.81
CA ALA A 28 -1.92 7.52 -7.17
C ALA A 28 -2.57 8.66 -7.98
N ASP A 29 -3.41 9.49 -7.34
CA ASP A 29 -4.08 10.63 -7.98
C ASP A 29 -3.30 11.95 -7.91
N GLY A 30 -2.19 11.97 -7.14
CA GLY A 30 -1.32 13.13 -6.98
C GLY A 30 -1.82 14.19 -5.99
N SER A 31 -2.85 13.87 -5.19
CA SER A 31 -3.35 14.75 -4.14
C SER A 31 -2.64 14.62 -2.79
N LEU A 32 -1.74 13.63 -2.65
CA LEU A 32 -0.96 13.45 -1.42
C LEU A 32 -0.05 14.66 -1.18
N ASP A 33 -0.11 15.20 0.03
CA ASP A 33 0.79 16.24 0.48
C ASP A 33 2.26 15.76 0.44
N TRP A 34 3.13 16.62 -0.08
CA TRP A 34 4.53 16.26 -0.31
C TRP A 34 5.29 15.99 0.99
N GLU A 35 4.99 16.71 2.08
CA GLU A 35 5.66 16.49 3.37
C GLU A 35 5.30 15.10 3.93
N ARG A 36 4.04 14.67 3.80
CA ARG A 36 3.62 13.30 4.17
C ARG A 36 4.35 12.23 3.36
N PHE A 37 4.57 12.45 2.06
CA PHE A 37 5.33 11.53 1.24
C PHE A 37 6.81 11.46 1.66
N CYS A 38 7.45 12.60 1.95
CA CYS A 38 8.83 12.63 2.43
C CYS A 38 9.01 11.85 3.74
N VAL A 39 8.08 11.98 4.69
CA VAL A 39 8.12 11.20 5.94
C VAL A 39 8.06 9.69 5.68
N TYR A 40 7.18 9.24 4.76
CA TYR A 40 7.13 7.84 4.35
C TYR A 40 8.44 7.40 3.68
N PHE A 41 8.97 8.22 2.78
CA PHE A 41 10.18 7.91 2.03
C PHE A 41 11.42 7.78 2.94
N ASP A 42 11.55 8.67 3.92
CA ASP A 42 12.63 8.64 4.92
C ASP A 42 12.56 7.39 5.82
N GLN A 43 11.38 6.77 5.99
CA GLN A 43 11.20 5.53 6.75
C GLN A 43 11.51 4.27 5.94
N ASP A 44 11.36 4.32 4.62
CA ASP A 44 11.59 3.19 3.71
C ASP A 44 13.07 3.05 3.28
N CYS A 45 13.86 4.12 3.47
CA CYS A 45 15.31 4.17 3.23
C CYS A 45 16.14 3.61 4.39
#